data_AF-A0A814X4L4-F1
#
_entry.id   AF-A0A814X4L4-F1
#
_cell.length_a   1.000
_cell.length_b   1.000
_cell.length_c   1.000
_cell.angle_alpha   90.00
_cell.angle_beta   90.00
_cell.angle_gamma   90.00
#
_symmetry.space_group_name_H-M   'P 1'
#
loop_
_entity.id
_entity.type
_entity.pdbx_description
1 polymer ?
#
loop_
_entity_poly.entity_id
_entity_poly.type
_entity_poly.pdbx_seq_one_letter_code
_entity_poly.pdbx_strand_id
1 'polypeptide(L)'
;MDIESFPNEIFLELFDYINGIDLFRAFYGLNSRFNNLLYKQFRTYHFQFASISKFYFDLICQQHIPFIADKIVGICLSESYNTPEQINLFLSYIPSWNQFTCLRTLSLSNIPSLETLLKLLDICHQLCNLTHLRLSLLYLRINRPELQPVINNIWSLPKLIRCDFDIGISLDLFCLPTTISSTLQYLSVKGHHLEWKQINRLFKSTPCLTHLSISMAMSDHDNYKLFYHPALIKLKIDVFFSSDFSQIVIFLKALPNLRCLDVHFRTGLIYGYQWEEAIRNYLPKLKTLRFSMNRFYGELYPQILLRDIANSYRSSFWINEHQWFVQCYIRDRTIYLYTSSHRFHDFGDTFNYPDSWTSTCPYDNQQNFCDNITDVSYELFSQRRISSTVSMRNIEHLSITLPINDQFWSVVPSLNRLHSLMILSSHIDHFQSQLQTLFNRAPNLCRLVIDQNESSHPQMLLFKCTNASIRELYLKCHNHNFSQQECEILVHSSLGTQCEELSINVVSYESIVYLVENMINLRSLDVQCHNEITREHFLSIKKHHEGSHNGHLLKKKKLSKWLKNHLKIVDCTGSPHLKNGDDENMSNTDRLIHWLHDRLPSRSIIVRNPTFSQSILIWI
;
A
#
# COMPACT_ATOMS: atom_id res chain seq x y z
N MET A 1 -36.37 -15.44 9.32
CA MET A 1 -35.84 -14.95 10.60
C MET A 1 -35.63 -13.47 10.40
N ASP A 2 -36.41 -12.63 11.09
CA ASP A 2 -36.40 -11.19 10.82
C ASP A 2 -35.26 -10.54 11.61
N ILE A 3 -34.24 -10.07 10.90
CA ILE A 3 -33.08 -9.39 11.49
C ILE A 3 -33.53 -8.25 12.42
N GLU A 4 -34.60 -7.55 12.06
CA GLU A 4 -35.17 -6.45 12.86
C GLU A 4 -35.71 -6.88 14.24
N SER A 5 -35.85 -8.18 14.50
CA SER A 5 -36.27 -8.70 15.81
C SER A 5 -35.11 -8.87 16.80
N PHE A 6 -33.86 -8.82 16.34
CA PHE A 6 -32.71 -8.97 17.24
C PHE A 6 -32.62 -7.81 18.23
N PRO A 7 -32.08 -8.02 19.46
CA PRO A 7 -31.85 -6.95 20.43
C PRO A 7 -30.83 -5.90 19.96
N ASN A 8 -30.86 -4.69 20.54
CA ASN A 8 -29.93 -3.60 20.18
C ASN A 8 -28.48 -3.97 20.50
N GLU A 9 -28.28 -4.71 21.59
CA GLU A 9 -26.99 -5.14 22.10
C GLU A 9 -26.24 -5.97 21.07
N ILE A 10 -26.93 -6.88 20.36
CA ILE A 10 -26.35 -7.69 19.30
C ILE A 10 -25.89 -6.82 18.13
N PHE A 11 -26.67 -5.80 17.76
CA PHE A 11 -26.26 -4.87 16.71
C PHE A 11 -25.07 -4.01 17.14
N LEU A 12 -25.04 -3.53 18.38
CA LEU A 12 -23.93 -2.73 18.89
C LEU A 12 -22.63 -3.54 18.93
N GLU A 13 -22.71 -4.80 19.37
CA GLU A 13 -21.58 -5.74 19.32
C GLU A 13 -21.13 -5.99 17.88
N LEU A 14 -22.06 -6.23 16.95
CA LEU A 14 -21.74 -6.37 15.52
C LEU A 14 -21.06 -5.10 14.97
N PHE A 15 -21.52 -3.92 15.37
CA PHE A 15 -21.01 -2.65 14.87
C PHE A 15 -19.54 -2.41 15.24
N ASP A 16 -19.06 -2.95 16.36
CA ASP A 16 -17.64 -2.85 16.75
C ASP A 16 -16.70 -3.57 15.77
N TYR A 17 -17.22 -4.49 14.95
CA TYR A 17 -16.45 -5.21 13.93
C TYR A 17 -16.54 -4.62 12.52
N ILE A 18 -17.40 -3.61 12.30
CA ILE A 18 -17.67 -3.04 10.98
C ILE A 18 -17.11 -1.62 10.90
N ASN A 19 -16.47 -1.27 9.79
CA ASN A 19 -16.00 0.10 9.61
C ASN A 19 -17.20 1.07 9.51
N GLY A 20 -16.97 2.33 9.90
CA GLY A 20 -18.02 3.35 9.92
C GLY A 20 -18.69 3.58 8.58
N ILE A 21 -17.97 3.47 7.46
CA ILE A 21 -18.53 3.68 6.12
C ILE A 21 -19.56 2.59 5.82
N ASP A 22 -19.20 1.34 6.06
CA ASP A 22 -20.06 0.19 5.80
C ASP A 22 -21.23 0.14 6.77
N LEU A 23 -21.06 0.61 8.01
CA LEU A 23 -22.16 0.80 8.95
C LEU A 23 -23.23 1.77 8.41
N PHE A 24 -22.81 2.95 7.95
CA PHE A 24 -23.76 3.89 7.37
C PHE A 24 -24.35 3.35 6.07
N ARG A 25 -23.56 2.73 5.18
CA ARG A 25 -24.09 2.12 3.94
C ARG A 25 -25.13 1.04 4.21
N ALA A 26 -24.90 0.18 5.20
CA ALA A 26 -25.76 -0.96 5.48
C ALA A 26 -27.00 -0.59 6.29
N PHE A 27 -26.89 0.31 7.28
CA PHE A 27 -27.95 0.52 8.28
C PHE A 27 -28.63 1.89 8.24
N TYR A 28 -28.01 2.90 7.64
CA TYR A 28 -28.60 4.23 7.58
C TYR A 28 -29.80 4.27 6.64
N GLY A 29 -30.89 4.88 7.10
CA GLY A 29 -32.10 5.05 6.28
C GLY A 29 -32.98 3.80 6.19
N LEU A 30 -32.57 2.66 6.76
CA LEU A 30 -33.41 1.46 6.81
C LEU A 30 -34.65 1.65 7.68
N ASN A 31 -34.47 2.08 8.93
CA ASN A 31 -35.55 2.43 9.83
C ASN A 31 -35.07 3.37 10.97
N SER A 32 -36.01 3.91 11.74
CA SER A 32 -35.71 4.84 12.82
C SER A 32 -34.89 4.22 13.95
N ARG A 33 -35.05 2.90 14.19
CA ARG A 33 -34.31 2.16 15.20
C ARG A 33 -32.82 2.11 14.86
N PHE A 34 -32.45 1.74 13.64
CA PHE A 34 -31.05 1.70 13.21
C PHE A 34 -30.42 3.09 13.16
N ASN A 35 -31.14 4.10 12.70
CA ASN A 35 -30.66 5.48 12.77
C ASN A 35 -30.39 5.90 14.22
N ASN A 36 -31.26 5.53 15.17
CA ASN A 36 -31.04 5.80 16.59
C ASN A 36 -29.83 5.05 17.16
N LEU A 37 -29.61 3.81 16.72
CA LEU A 37 -28.42 3.04 17.09
C LEU A 37 -27.15 3.74 16.63
N LEU A 38 -27.07 4.13 15.35
CA LEU A 38 -25.92 4.85 14.79
C LEU A 38 -25.69 6.17 15.53
N TYR A 39 -26.66 7.09 15.51
CA TYR A 39 -26.41 8.45 16.00
C TYR A 39 -26.39 8.58 17.51
N LYS A 40 -27.15 7.77 18.27
CA LYS A 40 -27.30 7.97 19.72
C LYS A 40 -26.58 6.92 20.56
N GLN A 41 -26.74 5.64 20.25
CA GLN A 41 -26.29 4.56 21.13
C GLN A 41 -24.85 4.14 20.87
N PHE A 42 -24.46 3.95 19.61
CA PHE A 42 -23.11 3.55 19.23
C PHE A 42 -22.11 4.67 19.51
N ARG A 43 -20.89 4.32 19.95
CA ARG A 43 -19.90 5.26 20.53
C ARG A 43 -18.50 5.13 19.95
N THR A 44 -18.26 4.17 19.07
CA THR A 44 -16.91 3.71 18.70
C THR A 44 -16.78 3.63 17.18
N TYR A 45 -16.63 4.79 16.54
CA TYR A 45 -16.49 4.82 15.07
C TYR A 45 -15.04 4.74 14.61
N HIS A 46 -14.79 3.88 13.62
CA HIS A 46 -13.54 3.80 12.88
C HIS A 46 -13.82 4.03 11.38
N PHE A 47 -13.25 5.10 10.81
CA PHE A 47 -13.42 5.42 9.40
C PHE A 47 -12.16 5.09 8.59
N GLN A 48 -12.31 4.29 7.53
CA GLN A 48 -11.22 3.90 6.63
C GLN A 48 -11.53 4.35 5.20
N PHE A 49 -11.02 5.50 4.80
CA PHE A 49 -11.41 6.12 3.53
C PHE A 49 -10.59 5.69 2.32
N ALA A 50 -9.58 4.82 2.46
CA ALA A 50 -8.60 4.54 1.40
C ALA A 50 -9.20 4.10 0.03
N SER A 51 -10.36 3.42 0.03
CA SER A 51 -10.99 2.85 -1.18
C SER A 51 -12.47 3.26 -1.35
N ILE A 52 -12.87 4.40 -0.78
CA ILE A 52 -14.26 4.88 -0.86
C ILE A 52 -14.51 5.62 -2.19
N SER A 53 -15.70 5.47 -2.79
CA SER A 53 -16.14 6.34 -3.89
C SER A 53 -16.29 7.79 -3.42
N LYS A 54 -16.21 8.76 -4.33
CA LYS A 54 -16.31 10.16 -3.92
C LYS A 54 -17.69 10.52 -3.40
N PHE A 55 -18.75 9.99 -4.02
CA PHE A 55 -20.12 10.19 -3.56
C PHE A 55 -20.30 9.83 -2.08
N TYR A 56 -19.92 8.62 -1.68
CA TYR A 56 -20.01 8.17 -0.29
C TYR A 56 -19.08 8.94 0.64
N PHE A 57 -17.89 9.35 0.16
CA PHE A 57 -16.99 10.21 0.95
C PHE A 57 -17.63 11.54 1.30
N ASP A 58 -18.18 12.23 0.30
CA ASP A 58 -18.87 13.51 0.48
C ASP A 58 -20.07 13.35 1.42
N LEU A 59 -20.87 12.29 1.22
CA LEU A 59 -22.01 11.97 2.08
C LEU A 59 -21.60 11.81 3.55
N ILE A 60 -20.61 10.95 3.82
CA ILE A 60 -20.14 10.66 5.18
C ILE A 60 -19.54 11.91 5.81
N CYS A 61 -18.64 12.59 5.12
CA CYS A 61 -17.93 13.72 5.69
C CYS A 61 -18.84 14.94 5.93
N GLN A 62 -19.79 15.21 5.04
CA GLN A 62 -20.64 16.40 5.15
C GLN A 62 -21.91 16.15 5.97
N GLN A 63 -22.51 14.95 5.89
CA GLN A 63 -23.82 14.68 6.51
C GLN A 63 -23.75 13.84 7.79
N HIS A 64 -22.69 13.06 8.00
CA HIS A 64 -22.66 12.11 9.12
C HIS A 64 -21.64 12.51 10.17
N ILE A 65 -20.37 12.71 9.79
CA ILE A 65 -19.28 13.05 10.72
C ILE A 65 -19.61 14.22 11.66
N PRO A 66 -20.20 15.35 11.21
CA PRO A 66 -20.49 16.48 12.10
C PRO A 66 -21.37 16.12 13.32
N PHE A 67 -22.18 15.06 13.23
CA PHE A 67 -23.09 14.64 14.30
C PHE A 67 -22.52 13.56 15.23
N ILE A 68 -21.38 12.96 14.87
CA ILE A 68 -20.78 11.84 15.60
C ILE A 68 -19.28 12.04 15.85
N ALA A 69 -18.74 13.24 15.58
CA ALA A 69 -17.31 13.49 15.65
C ALA A 69 -16.70 13.16 17.02
N ASP A 70 -17.45 13.41 18.09
CA ASP A 70 -17.08 13.10 19.48
C ASP A 70 -16.99 11.59 19.75
N LYS A 71 -17.53 10.74 18.87
CA LYS A 71 -17.55 9.28 18.97
C LYS A 71 -16.53 8.59 18.04
N ILE A 72 -15.79 9.37 17.25
CA ILE A 72 -14.81 8.82 16.30
C ILE A 72 -13.51 8.54 17.05
N VAL A 73 -13.10 7.26 17.03
CA VAL A 73 -11.91 6.76 17.73
C VAL A 73 -10.74 6.56 16.76
N GLY A 74 -11.03 6.30 15.48
CA GLY A 74 -10.00 6.12 14.46
C GLY A 74 -10.37 6.70 13.09
N ILE A 75 -9.40 7.36 12.46
CA ILE A 75 -9.51 7.88 11.08
C ILE A 75 -8.31 7.39 10.28
N CYS A 76 -8.57 6.84 9.09
CA CYS A 76 -7.56 6.53 8.09
C CYS A 76 -7.88 7.28 6.81
N LEU A 77 -6.96 8.17 6.40
CA LEU A 77 -7.00 8.90 5.14
C LEU A 77 -5.81 8.48 4.29
N SER A 78 -6.02 8.35 2.99
CA SER A 78 -4.97 8.08 2.03
C SER A 78 -5.23 8.89 0.79
N GLU A 79 -4.21 9.57 0.29
CA GLU A 79 -4.21 9.87 -1.14
C GLU A 79 -3.86 8.59 -1.89
N SER A 80 -4.55 8.29 -2.96
CA SER A 80 -4.18 7.16 -3.81
C SER A 80 -4.64 7.41 -5.22
N TYR A 81 -4.28 6.51 -6.14
CA TYR A 81 -4.83 6.54 -7.50
C TYR A 81 -6.37 6.49 -7.49
N ASN A 82 -6.98 5.88 -6.45
CA ASN A 82 -8.42 5.70 -6.34
C ASN A 82 -9.15 6.76 -5.52
N THR A 83 -8.38 7.56 -4.78
CA THR A 83 -8.90 8.57 -3.84
C THR A 83 -8.06 9.86 -3.88
N PRO A 84 -7.83 10.46 -5.07
CA PRO A 84 -7.07 11.69 -5.18
C PRO A 84 -7.72 12.87 -4.46
N GLU A 85 -6.90 13.74 -3.89
CA GLU A 85 -7.25 14.92 -3.06
C GLU A 85 -8.10 14.61 -1.82
N GLN A 86 -8.15 13.35 -1.37
CA GLN A 86 -8.99 12.92 -0.25
C GLN A 86 -8.66 13.68 1.04
N ILE A 87 -7.38 13.84 1.37
CA ILE A 87 -6.92 14.51 2.59
C ILE A 87 -7.31 15.98 2.54
N ASN A 88 -7.05 16.64 1.41
CA ASN A 88 -7.36 18.06 1.23
C ASN A 88 -8.87 18.31 1.28
N LEU A 89 -9.68 17.44 0.66
CA LEU A 89 -11.13 17.50 0.78
C LEU A 89 -11.60 17.28 2.22
N PHE A 90 -11.06 16.28 2.91
CA PHE A 90 -11.42 16.01 4.31
C PHE A 90 -11.20 17.26 5.17
N LEU A 91 -10.04 17.90 5.03
CA LEU A 91 -9.71 19.14 5.72
C LEU A 91 -10.63 20.31 5.32
N SER A 92 -11.16 20.31 4.10
CA SER A 92 -12.10 21.34 3.63
C SER A 92 -13.51 21.16 4.22
N TYR A 93 -13.95 19.92 4.39
CA TYR A 93 -15.26 19.59 4.99
C TYR A 93 -15.24 19.71 6.50
N ILE A 94 -14.10 19.41 7.12
CA ILE A 94 -13.94 19.41 8.57
C ILE A 94 -12.81 20.38 8.95
N PRO A 95 -13.13 21.69 9.05
CA PRO A 95 -12.11 22.71 9.28
C PRO A 95 -11.58 22.73 10.72
N SER A 96 -12.34 22.21 11.69
CA SER A 96 -11.95 22.12 13.10
C SER A 96 -11.89 20.67 13.54
N TRP A 97 -10.73 20.23 14.02
CA TRP A 97 -10.52 18.87 14.50
C TRP A 97 -10.74 18.73 16.00
N ASN A 98 -11.01 19.83 16.71
CA ASN A 98 -11.31 19.83 18.15
C ASN A 98 -12.59 19.06 18.49
N GLN A 99 -13.48 18.87 17.51
CA GLN A 99 -14.69 18.05 17.66
C GLN A 99 -14.39 16.55 17.82
N PHE A 100 -13.20 16.09 17.42
CA PHE A 100 -12.79 14.68 17.53
C PHE A 100 -12.23 14.36 18.92
N THR A 101 -13.03 14.59 19.96
CA THR A 101 -12.59 14.48 21.35
C THR A 101 -12.16 13.07 21.76
N CYS A 102 -12.65 12.03 21.08
CA CYS A 102 -12.31 10.63 21.36
C CYS A 102 -11.30 10.02 20.39
N LEU A 103 -10.74 10.80 19.45
CA LEU A 103 -9.82 10.28 18.44
C LEU A 103 -8.52 9.81 19.08
N ARG A 104 -8.23 8.52 18.92
CA ARG A 104 -7.04 7.84 19.45
C ARG A 104 -6.06 7.45 18.36
N THR A 105 -6.58 7.15 17.17
CA THR A 105 -5.79 6.63 16.04
C THR A 105 -5.96 7.50 14.81
N LEU A 106 -4.85 7.97 14.26
CA LEU A 106 -4.80 8.65 12.98
C LEU A 106 -3.82 7.92 12.06
N SER A 107 -4.29 7.52 10.89
CA SER A 107 -3.47 6.95 9.83
C SER A 107 -3.54 7.83 8.60
N LEU A 108 -2.39 8.27 8.10
CA LEU A 108 -2.27 9.11 6.93
C LEU A 108 -1.29 8.46 5.94
N SER A 109 -1.72 8.28 4.71
CA SER A 109 -0.91 7.68 3.67
C SER A 109 -0.82 8.58 2.43
N ASN A 110 0.34 8.56 1.78
CA ASN A 110 0.63 9.22 0.50
C ASN A 110 0.37 10.73 0.50
N ILE A 111 0.66 11.41 1.61
CA ILE A 111 0.42 12.85 1.77
C ILE A 111 1.07 13.64 0.61
N PRO A 112 0.34 14.57 -0.05
CA PRO A 112 0.75 15.11 -1.34
C PRO A 112 1.89 16.14 -1.24
N SER A 113 2.07 16.76 -0.07
CA SER A 113 3.10 17.77 0.13
C SER A 113 3.58 17.84 1.59
N LEU A 114 4.79 18.38 1.79
CA LEU A 114 5.33 18.67 3.11
C LEU A 114 4.49 19.71 3.86
N GLU A 115 3.94 20.70 3.16
CA GLU A 115 3.05 21.72 3.74
C GLU A 115 1.79 21.08 4.33
N THR A 116 1.16 20.16 3.59
CA THR A 116 0.00 19.40 4.07
C THR A 116 0.37 18.54 5.28
N LEU A 117 1.53 17.88 5.26
CA LEU A 117 2.02 17.08 6.39
C LEU A 117 2.22 17.93 7.64
N LEU A 118 2.91 19.07 7.54
CA LEU A 118 3.15 19.96 8.68
C LEU A 118 1.84 20.50 9.26
N LYS A 119 0.91 20.92 8.39
CA LYS A 119 -0.43 21.34 8.81
C LYS A 119 -1.19 20.23 9.57
N LEU A 120 -1.11 18.99 9.10
CA LEU A 120 -1.74 17.85 9.78
C LEU A 120 -1.08 17.55 11.13
N LEU A 121 0.23 17.70 11.24
CA LEU A 121 0.94 17.54 12.52
C LEU A 121 0.58 18.64 13.52
N ASP A 122 0.43 19.89 13.08
CA ASP A 122 -0.06 20.98 13.92
C ASP A 122 -1.47 20.69 14.45
N ILE A 123 -2.33 20.10 13.63
CA ILE A 123 -3.65 19.60 14.04
C ILE A 123 -3.50 18.48 15.08
N CYS A 124 -2.56 17.55 14.90
CA CYS A 124 -2.34 16.45 15.84
C CYS A 124 -1.98 16.93 17.24
N HIS A 125 -1.31 18.07 17.38
CA HIS A 125 -1.03 18.68 18.70
C HIS A 125 -2.29 19.09 19.46
N GLN A 126 -3.39 19.38 18.75
CA GLN A 126 -4.67 19.76 19.35
C GLN A 126 -5.50 18.53 19.75
N LEU A 127 -5.14 17.34 19.26
CA LEU A 127 -5.85 16.10 19.55
C LEU A 127 -5.41 15.51 20.89
N CYS A 128 -6.06 15.96 21.96
CA CYS A 128 -5.72 15.63 23.34
C CYS A 128 -5.68 14.13 23.67
N ASN A 129 -6.27 13.25 22.86
CA ASN A 129 -6.35 11.80 23.10
C ASN A 129 -5.66 10.95 22.03
N LEU A 130 -4.94 11.58 21.10
CA LEU A 130 -4.19 10.88 20.07
C LEU A 130 -3.06 10.07 20.72
N THR A 131 -3.12 8.76 20.56
CA THR A 131 -2.15 7.80 21.11
C THR A 131 -1.43 7.00 20.03
N HIS A 132 -2.02 6.89 18.84
CA HIS A 132 -1.52 6.12 17.73
C HIS A 132 -1.46 6.99 16.48
N LEU A 133 -0.28 7.13 15.91
CA LEU A 133 -0.05 7.82 14.64
C LEU A 133 0.62 6.86 13.66
N ARG A 134 0.03 6.73 12.47
CA ARG A 134 0.64 6.04 11.33
C ARG A 134 0.80 7.02 10.19
N LEU A 135 2.02 7.16 9.69
CA LEU A 135 2.32 7.95 8.50
C LEU A 135 3.01 7.08 7.47
N SER A 136 2.49 7.07 6.25
CA SER A 136 3.14 6.47 5.09
C SER A 136 3.38 7.56 4.05
N LEU A 137 4.65 7.93 3.86
CA LEU A 137 5.14 9.04 3.05
C LEU A 137 5.87 8.53 1.80
N LEU A 138 5.37 7.45 1.17
CA LEU A 138 6.05 6.75 0.08
C LEU A 138 6.36 7.62 -1.14
N TYR A 139 5.51 8.61 -1.43
CA TYR A 139 5.64 9.50 -2.59
C TYR A 139 6.24 10.88 -2.27
N LEU A 140 6.42 11.20 -0.99
CA LEU A 140 6.87 12.52 -0.59
C LEU A 140 8.40 12.57 -0.57
N ARG A 141 8.98 13.28 -1.55
CA ARG A 141 10.42 13.54 -1.59
C ARG A 141 10.76 14.63 -0.57
N ILE A 142 11.28 14.23 0.58
CA ILE A 142 11.70 15.14 1.65
C ILE A 142 13.20 15.01 1.83
N ASN A 143 13.92 16.11 1.76
CA ASN A 143 15.35 16.09 2.06
C ASN A 143 15.55 16.08 3.59
N ARG A 144 16.72 15.60 4.04
CA ARG A 144 17.09 15.54 5.46
C ARG A 144 16.75 16.79 6.31
N PRO A 145 17.11 18.03 5.91
CA PRO A 145 16.82 19.21 6.74
C PRO A 145 15.32 19.49 6.91
N GLU A 146 14.51 19.12 5.92
CA GLU A 146 13.05 19.29 5.93
C GLU A 146 12.35 18.19 6.76
N LEU A 147 12.97 17.02 6.87
CA LEU A 147 12.46 15.91 7.67
C LEU A 147 12.65 16.15 9.18
N GLN A 148 13.68 16.88 9.58
CA GLN A 148 13.95 17.18 11.00
C GLN A 148 12.77 17.83 11.75
N PRO A 149 12.12 18.90 11.24
CA PRO A 149 10.95 19.48 11.90
C PRO A 149 9.77 18.51 11.98
N VAL A 150 9.54 17.70 10.94
CA VAL A 150 8.50 16.65 10.94
C VAL A 150 8.73 15.66 12.09
N ILE A 151 9.95 15.12 12.20
CA ILE A 151 10.32 14.19 13.27
C ILE A 151 10.16 14.84 14.65
N ASN A 152 10.63 16.07 14.81
CA ASN A 152 10.52 16.77 16.10
C ASN A 152 9.06 17.03 16.50
N ASN A 153 8.20 17.38 15.56
CA ASN A 153 6.76 17.56 15.81
C ASN A 153 6.09 16.25 16.22
N ILE A 154 6.43 15.12 15.58
CA ILE A 154 5.90 13.81 15.99
C ILE A 154 6.35 13.47 17.42
N TRP A 155 7.62 13.72 17.75
CA TRP A 155 8.18 13.43 19.08
C TRP A 155 7.63 14.32 20.20
N SER A 156 7.16 15.52 19.87
CA SER A 156 6.56 16.46 20.82
C SER A 156 5.06 16.21 21.05
N LEU A 157 4.44 15.24 20.37
CA LEU A 157 3.04 14.88 20.60
C LEU A 157 2.84 14.33 22.03
N PRO A 158 1.99 14.95 22.87
CA PRO A 158 2.03 14.78 24.31
C PRO A 158 1.61 13.39 24.81
N LYS A 159 0.68 12.72 24.11
CA LYS A 159 0.15 11.41 24.49
C LYS A 159 0.47 10.29 23.51
N LEU A 160 1.39 10.52 22.58
CA LEU A 160 1.71 9.53 21.54
C LEU A 160 2.40 8.31 22.17
N ILE A 161 1.75 7.15 22.09
CA ILE A 161 2.26 5.87 22.60
C ILE A 161 2.87 5.05 21.47
N ARG A 162 2.28 5.13 20.27
CA ARG A 162 2.69 4.35 19.11
C ARG A 162 2.84 5.22 17.87
N CYS A 163 4.01 5.13 17.24
CA CYS A 163 4.29 5.73 15.95
C CYS A 163 4.72 4.65 14.94
N ASP A 164 3.97 4.52 13.85
CA ASP A 164 4.37 3.78 12.66
C ASP A 164 4.73 4.79 11.56
N PHE A 165 5.98 4.82 11.14
CA PHE A 165 6.53 5.82 10.23
C PHE A 165 7.19 5.13 9.04
N ASP A 166 6.62 5.28 7.85
CA ASP A 166 7.09 4.65 6.63
C ASP A 166 7.39 5.73 5.61
N ILE A 167 8.65 6.08 5.42
CA ILE A 167 9.06 7.01 4.37
C ILE A 167 9.49 6.16 3.19
N GLY A 168 9.13 6.52 1.96
CA GLY A 168 9.57 5.79 0.77
C GLY A 168 11.08 5.52 0.81
N ILE A 169 11.52 4.44 0.17
CA ILE A 169 12.92 3.98 0.20
C ILE A 169 13.83 5.14 -0.21
N SER A 170 14.58 5.66 0.76
CA SER A 170 15.65 6.63 0.53
C SER A 170 16.97 6.02 0.98
N LEU A 171 18.01 6.26 0.20
CA LEU A 171 19.39 5.90 0.58
C LEU A 171 19.91 6.76 1.75
N ASP A 172 19.16 7.80 2.14
CA ASP A 172 19.56 8.70 3.20
C ASP A 172 19.36 8.11 4.60
N LEU A 173 20.23 8.52 5.51
CA LEU A 173 20.14 8.20 6.93
C LEU A 173 18.93 8.86 7.58
N PHE A 174 18.32 8.15 8.52
CA PHE A 174 17.23 8.65 9.33
C PHE A 174 17.62 9.92 10.11
N CYS A 175 16.70 10.89 10.17
CA CYS A 175 16.87 12.09 10.99
C CYS A 175 16.55 11.79 12.45
N LEU A 176 17.57 11.84 13.31
CA LEU A 176 17.35 11.66 14.74
C LEU A 176 16.55 12.84 15.32
N PRO A 177 15.56 12.58 16.19
CA PRO A 177 14.85 13.64 16.90
C PRO A 177 15.80 14.42 17.81
N THR A 178 15.62 15.74 17.87
CA THR A 178 16.25 16.61 18.88
C THR A 178 15.36 16.79 20.11
N THR A 179 14.10 16.39 20.00
CA THR A 179 13.10 16.45 21.08
C THR A 179 12.97 15.10 21.76
N ILE A 180 12.75 15.11 23.08
CA ILE A 180 12.54 13.87 23.86
C ILE A 180 11.03 13.59 23.92
N SER A 181 10.63 12.38 23.54
CA SER A 181 9.29 11.87 23.79
C SER A 181 9.29 11.04 25.07
N SER A 182 8.53 11.47 26.08
CA SER A 182 8.38 10.74 27.34
C SER A 182 7.26 9.71 27.33
N THR A 183 6.47 9.62 26.25
CA THR A 183 5.28 8.76 26.16
C THR A 183 5.39 7.67 25.10
N LEU A 184 6.26 7.83 24.10
CA LEU A 184 6.40 6.89 23.01
C LEU A 184 6.97 5.54 23.50
N GLN A 185 6.18 4.49 23.31
CA GLN A 185 6.51 3.11 23.71
C GLN A 185 6.74 2.19 22.52
N TYR A 186 6.11 2.49 21.37
CA TYR A 186 6.26 1.74 20.13
C TYR A 186 6.71 2.66 19.01
N LEU A 187 7.82 2.31 18.36
CA LEU A 187 8.33 2.99 17.18
C LEU A 187 8.61 1.99 16.07
N SER A 188 8.02 2.21 14.90
CA SER A 188 8.41 1.55 13.66
C SER A 188 8.85 2.60 12.66
N VAL A 189 10.07 2.48 12.12
CA VAL A 189 10.58 3.32 11.03
C VAL A 189 10.94 2.42 9.86
N LYS A 190 10.32 2.67 8.71
CA LYS A 190 10.57 1.97 7.45
C LYS A 190 11.13 2.92 6.39
N GLY A 191 11.88 2.34 5.44
CA GLY A 191 12.45 3.00 4.26
C GLY A 191 13.63 3.96 4.50
N HIS A 192 14.04 4.18 5.75
CA HIS A 192 15.32 4.79 6.09
C HIS A 192 16.20 3.86 6.91
N HIS A 193 17.51 4.10 6.82
CA HIS A 193 18.49 3.38 7.62
C HIS A 193 18.98 4.21 8.81
N LEU A 194 19.16 3.54 9.94
CA LEU A 194 19.91 4.06 11.09
C LEU A 194 21.32 3.48 11.07
N GLU A 195 22.31 4.31 11.41
CA GLU A 195 23.63 3.81 11.75
C GLU A 195 23.65 3.31 13.19
N TRP A 196 24.50 2.34 13.49
CA TRP A 196 24.62 1.80 14.84
C TRP A 196 24.91 2.85 15.92
N LYS A 197 25.80 3.83 15.62
CA LYS A 197 26.13 4.94 16.54
C LYS A 197 24.93 5.85 16.85
N GLN A 198 23.89 5.83 16.02
CA GLN A 198 22.70 6.68 16.16
C GLN A 198 21.67 6.09 17.13
N ILE A 199 21.66 4.77 17.34
CA ILE A 199 20.69 4.10 18.23
C ILE A 199 20.73 4.68 19.64
N ASN A 200 21.92 4.96 20.15
CA ASN A 200 22.11 5.57 21.47
C ASN A 200 21.37 6.91 21.61
N ARG A 201 21.39 7.73 20.56
CA ARG A 201 20.68 9.01 20.54
C ARG A 201 19.17 8.80 20.40
N LEU A 202 18.74 7.78 19.66
CA LEU A 202 17.33 7.38 19.59
C LEU A 202 16.81 6.96 20.97
N PHE A 203 17.52 6.11 21.70
CA PHE A 203 17.08 5.72 23.06
C PHE A 203 17.05 6.90 24.03
N LYS A 204 18.00 7.83 23.93
CA LYS A 204 17.98 9.07 24.74
C LYS A 204 16.77 9.96 24.45
N SER A 205 16.31 10.00 23.21
CA SER A 205 15.13 10.76 22.78
C SER A 205 13.82 9.99 22.95
N THR A 206 13.86 8.69 23.25
CA THR A 206 12.70 7.82 23.46
C THR A 206 12.89 6.90 24.68
N PRO A 207 13.07 7.46 25.88
CA PRO A 207 13.41 6.68 27.07
C PRO A 207 12.38 5.60 27.46
N CYS A 208 11.12 5.77 27.10
CA CYS A 208 10.03 4.81 27.42
C CYS A 208 9.82 3.73 26.33
N LEU A 209 10.70 3.67 25.33
CA LEU A 209 10.55 2.76 24.21
C LEU A 209 10.65 1.29 24.65
N THR A 210 9.59 0.52 24.38
CA THR A 210 9.49 -0.91 24.66
C THR A 210 9.50 -1.77 23.40
N HIS A 211 9.11 -1.19 22.26
CA HIS A 211 9.03 -1.83 20.95
C HIS A 211 9.72 -0.98 19.90
N LEU A 212 10.68 -1.58 19.19
CA LEU A 212 11.43 -0.91 18.12
C LEU A 212 11.42 -1.77 16.85
N SER A 213 11.09 -1.17 15.71
CA SER A 213 11.20 -1.78 14.38
C SER A 213 11.93 -0.81 13.46
N ILE A 214 13.13 -1.14 12.99
CA ILE A 214 13.97 -0.23 12.20
C ILE A 214 14.80 -0.96 11.15
N SER A 215 15.22 -0.25 10.11
CA SER A 215 16.27 -0.71 9.22
C SER A 215 17.63 -0.15 9.64
N MET A 216 18.67 -0.98 9.56
CA MET A 216 20.04 -0.63 9.94
C MET A 216 20.96 -0.65 8.72
N ALA A 217 21.79 0.38 8.58
CA ALA A 217 22.89 0.43 7.63
C ALA A 217 24.23 0.30 8.34
N MET A 218 25.23 -0.16 7.59
CA MET A 218 26.61 -0.23 8.04
C MET A 218 27.16 1.18 8.24
N SER A 219 27.91 1.35 9.33
CA SER A 219 28.97 2.36 9.40
C SER A 219 30.30 1.61 9.46
N ASP A 220 31.38 2.25 9.01
CA ASP A 220 32.74 1.76 9.23
C ASP A 220 32.98 1.39 10.70
N HIS A 221 33.97 0.51 10.94
CA HIS A 221 34.33 -0.21 12.17
C HIS A 221 34.63 0.66 13.42
N ASP A 222 33.77 1.61 13.74
CA ASP A 222 33.88 2.42 14.93
C ASP A 222 33.55 1.56 16.15
N ASN A 223 34.46 1.55 17.11
CA ASN A 223 34.26 0.98 18.45
C ASN A 223 33.24 1.84 19.22
N TYR A 224 31.96 1.76 18.87
CA TYR A 224 30.92 2.49 19.58
C TYR A 224 30.45 1.71 20.81
N LYS A 225 30.38 2.39 21.96
CA LYS A 225 29.81 1.83 23.19
C LYS A 225 28.30 2.05 23.18
N LEU A 226 27.52 0.98 23.23
CA LEU A 226 26.07 1.05 23.36
C LEU A 226 25.64 1.33 24.80
N PHE A 227 24.62 2.17 24.95
CA PHE A 227 23.95 2.36 26.22
C PHE A 227 22.98 1.21 26.47
N TYR A 228 22.95 0.78 27.72
CA TYR A 228 22.00 -0.19 28.22
C TYR A 228 20.57 0.37 28.13
N HIS A 229 19.66 -0.35 27.47
CA HIS A 229 18.26 0.06 27.35
C HIS A 229 17.31 -1.05 27.84
N PRO A 230 17.07 -1.15 29.16
CA PRO A 230 16.35 -2.27 29.76
C PRO A 230 14.86 -2.28 29.47
N ALA A 231 14.29 -1.16 29.00
CA ALA A 231 12.87 -1.05 28.72
C ALA A 231 12.46 -1.79 27.43
N LEU A 232 13.41 -2.08 26.53
CA LEU A 232 13.09 -2.74 25.26
C LEU A 232 12.73 -4.22 25.48
N ILE A 233 11.55 -4.60 24.99
CA ILE A 233 10.99 -5.94 25.11
C ILE A 233 10.87 -6.59 23.73
N LYS A 234 10.61 -5.81 22.68
CA LYS A 234 10.48 -6.32 21.32
C LYS A 234 11.30 -5.49 20.34
N LEU A 235 12.02 -6.20 19.47
CA LEU A 235 12.93 -5.63 18.50
C LEU A 235 12.71 -6.31 17.15
N LYS A 236 12.49 -5.50 16.11
CA LYS A 236 12.54 -5.91 14.71
C LYS A 236 13.64 -5.11 14.00
N ILE A 237 14.54 -5.78 13.30
CA ILE A 237 15.65 -5.14 12.59
C ILE A 237 15.78 -5.67 11.17
N ASP A 238 15.77 -4.78 10.19
CA ASP A 238 16.12 -5.07 8.81
C ASP A 238 17.57 -4.61 8.52
N VAL A 239 18.47 -5.55 8.26
CA VAL A 239 19.91 -5.30 8.03
C VAL A 239 20.23 -5.41 6.54
N PHE A 240 20.61 -4.30 5.90
CA PHE A 240 20.70 -4.21 4.44
C PHE A 240 22.03 -4.68 3.83
N PHE A 241 23.12 -4.64 4.60
CA PHE A 241 24.45 -5.03 4.14
C PHE A 241 25.04 -6.07 5.08
N SER A 242 26.08 -6.79 4.63
CA SER A 242 26.73 -7.83 5.42
C SER A 242 27.37 -7.24 6.66
N SER A 243 26.59 -7.11 7.73
CA SER A 243 27.11 -6.76 9.03
C SER A 243 27.92 -7.93 9.53
N ASP A 244 29.13 -7.65 10.03
CA ASP A 244 29.76 -8.59 10.93
C ASP A 244 28.76 -8.85 12.07
N PHE A 245 28.38 -10.12 12.24
CA PHE A 245 27.46 -10.56 13.28
C PHE A 245 27.91 -10.07 14.67
N SER A 246 29.21 -9.82 14.85
CA SER A 246 29.76 -9.20 16.07
C SER A 246 29.08 -7.89 16.46
N GLN A 247 28.73 -7.01 15.50
CA GLN A 247 28.07 -5.73 15.80
C GLN A 247 26.66 -5.94 16.34
N ILE A 248 25.93 -6.90 15.78
CA ILE A 248 24.61 -7.28 16.27
C ILE A 248 24.72 -7.89 17.65
N VAL A 249 25.72 -8.73 17.90
CA VAL A 249 25.97 -9.28 19.23
C VAL A 249 26.26 -8.16 20.24
N ILE A 250 27.08 -7.15 19.90
CA ILE A 250 27.31 -5.97 20.75
C ILE A 250 25.99 -5.23 21.02
N PHE A 251 25.11 -5.12 20.03
CA PHE A 251 23.80 -4.52 20.21
C PHE A 251 22.89 -5.32 21.14
N LEU A 252 22.81 -6.64 20.96
CA LEU A 252 21.99 -7.53 21.77
C LEU A 252 22.45 -7.57 23.23
N LYS A 253 23.76 -7.41 23.51
CA LYS A 253 24.30 -7.26 24.88
C LYS A 253 23.67 -6.11 25.65
N ALA A 254 23.28 -5.04 24.95
CA ALA A 254 22.67 -3.86 25.58
C ALA A 254 21.18 -4.04 25.94
N LEU A 255 20.57 -5.19 25.58
CA LEU A 255 19.12 -5.41 25.58
C LEU A 255 18.72 -6.72 26.31
N PRO A 256 19.14 -6.98 27.57
CA PRO A 256 18.94 -8.29 28.21
C PRO A 256 17.48 -8.61 28.57
N ASN A 257 16.58 -7.63 28.51
CA ASN A 257 15.15 -7.81 28.80
C ASN A 257 14.33 -8.16 27.55
N LEU A 258 14.99 -8.30 26.40
CA LEU A 258 14.32 -8.61 25.15
C LEU A 258 13.61 -9.97 25.23
N ARG A 259 12.34 -9.99 24.83
CA ARG A 259 11.50 -11.18 24.79
C ARG A 259 11.18 -11.62 23.36
N CYS A 260 11.17 -10.67 22.42
CA CYS A 260 10.88 -10.92 21.02
C CYS A 260 11.94 -10.27 20.13
N LEU A 261 12.57 -11.06 19.28
CA LEU A 261 13.56 -10.62 18.31
C LEU A 261 13.15 -11.07 16.91
N ASP A 262 13.05 -10.13 15.97
CA ASP A 262 12.79 -10.36 14.56
C ASP A 262 13.93 -9.75 13.75
N VAL A 263 14.69 -10.53 12.99
CA VAL A 263 15.88 -10.03 12.27
C VAL A 263 15.90 -10.47 10.82
N HIS A 264 16.03 -9.51 9.92
CA HIS A 264 16.03 -9.73 8.49
C HIS A 264 17.38 -9.33 7.91
N PHE A 265 18.20 -10.29 7.51
CA PHE A 265 19.47 -10.06 6.84
C PHE A 265 19.28 -10.12 5.33
N ARG A 266 19.43 -8.98 4.66
CA ARG A 266 19.38 -8.94 3.20
C ARG A 266 20.62 -9.51 2.54
N THR A 267 21.73 -9.58 3.26
CA THR A 267 22.96 -10.20 2.78
C THR A 267 23.71 -10.87 3.95
N GLY A 268 23.98 -12.16 3.81
CA GLY A 268 24.73 -12.95 4.79
C GLY A 268 23.90 -14.06 5.44
N LEU A 269 24.60 -15.10 5.90
CA LEU A 269 24.02 -16.20 6.67
C LEU A 269 24.77 -16.30 7.99
N ILE A 270 24.02 -16.51 9.07
CA ILE A 270 24.57 -16.74 10.40
C ILE A 270 24.25 -18.18 10.79
N TYR A 271 25.23 -18.89 11.31
CA TYR A 271 25.06 -20.27 11.73
C TYR A 271 24.31 -20.35 13.06
N GLY A 272 23.55 -21.44 13.24
CA GLY A 272 22.74 -21.67 14.43
C GLY A 272 23.54 -21.71 15.72
N TYR A 273 24.80 -22.18 15.70
CA TYR A 273 25.67 -22.14 16.88
C TYR A 273 26.04 -20.71 17.31
N GLN A 274 26.18 -19.78 16.35
CA GLN A 274 26.49 -18.37 16.64
C GLN A 274 25.29 -17.67 17.29
N TRP A 275 24.09 -17.95 16.77
CA TRP A 275 22.85 -17.49 17.39
C TRP A 275 22.64 -18.09 18.77
N GLU A 276 22.84 -19.40 18.92
CA GLU A 276 22.73 -20.09 20.22
C GLU A 276 23.65 -19.45 21.26
N GLU A 277 24.92 -19.25 20.94
CA GLU A 277 25.88 -18.59 21.83
C GLU A 277 25.43 -17.17 22.21
N ALA A 278 25.01 -16.37 21.23
CA ALA A 278 24.55 -15.00 21.49
C ALA A 278 23.31 -14.95 22.38
N ILE A 279 22.34 -15.84 22.15
CA ILE A 279 21.07 -15.87 22.89
C ILE A 279 21.30 -16.34 24.32
N ARG A 280 22.04 -17.44 24.51
CA ARG A 280 22.33 -17.98 25.86
C ARG A 280 23.08 -16.97 26.72
N ASN A 281 24.05 -16.27 26.13
CA ASN A 281 24.91 -15.36 26.89
C ASN A 281 24.27 -13.99 27.15
N TYR A 282 23.43 -13.49 26.24
CA TYR A 282 23.03 -12.08 26.26
C TYR A 282 21.52 -11.85 26.31
N LEU A 283 20.70 -12.83 25.90
CA LEU A 283 19.24 -12.70 25.80
C LEU A 283 18.49 -13.77 26.60
N PRO A 284 18.71 -13.88 27.92
CA PRO A 284 18.16 -14.97 28.73
C PRO A 284 16.63 -14.95 28.86
N LYS A 285 15.97 -13.85 28.49
CA LYS A 285 14.50 -13.69 28.53
C LYS A 285 13.83 -13.86 27.17
N LEU A 286 14.59 -14.21 26.13
CA LEU A 286 14.06 -14.34 24.77
C LEU A 286 13.06 -15.51 24.71
N LYS A 287 11.84 -15.21 24.26
CA LYS A 287 10.76 -16.19 24.09
C LYS A 287 10.47 -16.48 22.63
N THR A 288 10.68 -15.49 21.77
CA THR A 288 10.39 -15.61 20.34
C THR A 288 11.55 -15.06 19.56
N LEU A 289 12.12 -15.92 18.72
CA LEU A 289 13.08 -15.55 17.70
C LEU A 289 12.44 -15.77 16.33
N ARG A 290 12.53 -14.76 15.48
CA ARG A 290 12.19 -14.83 14.06
C ARG A 290 13.34 -14.25 13.28
N PHE A 291 13.65 -14.87 12.16
CA PHE A 291 14.60 -14.29 11.24
C PHE A 291 14.33 -14.71 9.81
N SER A 292 14.81 -13.89 8.89
CA SER A 292 15.00 -14.24 7.49
C SER A 292 16.40 -13.78 7.06
N MET A 293 17.08 -14.60 6.28
CA MET A 293 18.43 -14.34 5.82
C MET A 293 18.56 -14.82 4.39
N ASN A 294 19.35 -14.10 3.58
CA ASN A 294 19.71 -14.62 2.28
C ASN A 294 21.18 -14.32 1.95
N ARG A 295 21.76 -15.18 1.10
CA ARG A 295 23.12 -14.99 0.59
C ARG A 295 23.23 -15.51 -0.83
N PHE A 296 23.60 -14.61 -1.72
CA PHE A 296 24.06 -14.96 -3.06
C PHE A 296 25.38 -15.72 -2.96
N TYR A 297 25.51 -16.84 -3.67
CA TYR A 297 26.74 -17.61 -3.73
C TYR A 297 27.32 -17.61 -5.15
N GLY A 298 28.65 -17.44 -5.24
CA GLY A 298 29.39 -17.54 -6.50
C GLY A 298 30.01 -18.93 -6.76
N GLU A 299 30.02 -19.82 -5.76
CA GLU A 299 30.80 -21.07 -5.79
C GLU A 299 30.03 -22.31 -6.29
N LEU A 300 30.79 -23.38 -6.59
CA LEU A 300 30.37 -24.61 -7.27
C LEU A 300 29.61 -25.65 -6.42
N TYR A 301 29.33 -25.45 -5.12
CA TYR A 301 28.70 -26.48 -4.27
C TYR A 301 27.66 -25.98 -3.27
N PRO A 302 26.57 -25.35 -3.73
CA PRO A 302 25.58 -24.73 -2.85
C PRO A 302 24.80 -25.71 -1.98
N GLN A 303 24.67 -26.96 -2.40
CA GLN A 303 23.99 -28.00 -1.63
C GLN A 303 24.74 -28.40 -0.35
N ILE A 304 26.08 -28.35 -0.37
CA ILE A 304 26.90 -28.62 0.81
C ILE A 304 26.70 -27.49 1.82
N LEU A 305 26.83 -26.24 1.37
CA LEU A 305 26.60 -25.07 2.21
C LEU A 305 25.19 -25.03 2.80
N LEU A 306 24.16 -25.38 2.00
CA LEU A 306 22.77 -25.50 2.44
C LEU A 306 22.62 -26.54 3.56
N ARG A 307 23.28 -27.68 3.43
CA ARG A 307 23.24 -28.76 4.43
C ARG A 307 23.96 -28.34 5.70
N ASP A 308 25.12 -27.72 5.59
CA ASP A 308 25.93 -27.27 6.73
C ASP A 308 25.22 -26.19 7.53
N ILE A 309 24.64 -25.19 6.85
CA ILE A 309 23.85 -24.15 7.53
C ILE A 309 22.63 -24.77 8.22
N ALA A 310 21.87 -25.64 7.55
CA ALA A 310 20.69 -26.26 8.15
C ALA A 310 21.06 -27.17 9.35
N ASN A 311 22.17 -27.89 9.27
CA ASN A 311 22.65 -28.74 10.36
C ASN A 311 23.03 -27.94 11.61
N SER A 312 23.51 -26.71 11.45
CA SER A 312 23.84 -25.84 12.59
C SER A 312 22.63 -25.44 13.45
N TYR A 313 21.39 -25.61 12.94
CA TYR A 313 20.13 -25.37 13.65
C TYR A 313 19.47 -26.65 14.19
N ARG A 314 20.22 -27.77 14.30
CA ARG A 314 19.70 -29.07 14.79
C ARG A 314 20.08 -29.39 16.24
N SER A 315 20.73 -28.48 16.96
CA SER A 315 21.04 -28.71 18.38
C SER A 315 19.77 -28.81 19.24
N SER A 316 19.88 -29.37 20.45
CA SER A 316 18.76 -29.47 21.39
C SER A 316 18.17 -28.11 21.77
N PHE A 317 18.98 -27.05 21.73
CA PHE A 317 18.54 -25.66 21.89
C PHE A 317 17.43 -25.29 20.90
N TRP A 318 17.66 -25.55 19.62
CA TRP A 318 16.72 -25.21 18.55
C TRP A 318 15.48 -26.10 18.57
N ILE A 319 15.70 -27.42 18.66
CA ILE A 319 14.65 -28.42 18.43
C ILE A 319 13.80 -28.67 19.68
N ASN A 320 14.43 -28.82 20.85
CA ASN A 320 13.76 -29.28 22.07
C ASN A 320 13.45 -28.14 23.04
N GLU A 321 14.43 -27.27 23.32
CA GLU A 321 14.31 -26.20 24.31
C GLU A 321 13.37 -25.09 23.82
N HIS A 322 13.57 -24.62 22.59
CA HIS A 322 12.83 -23.48 22.04
C HIS A 322 11.82 -23.82 20.94
N GLN A 323 11.99 -24.96 20.27
CA GLN A 323 11.19 -25.35 19.10
C GLN A 323 11.19 -24.26 18.00
N TRP A 324 12.33 -23.57 17.85
CA TRP A 324 12.54 -22.57 16.81
C TRP A 324 13.05 -23.27 15.56
N PHE A 325 12.12 -23.87 14.82
CA PHE A 325 12.44 -24.54 13.57
C PHE A 325 12.79 -23.54 12.47
N VAL A 326 13.68 -23.97 11.61
CA VAL A 326 14.24 -23.24 10.49
C VAL A 326 14.06 -24.05 9.21
N GLN A 327 13.67 -23.35 8.16
CA GLN A 327 13.61 -23.82 6.78
C GLN A 327 14.70 -23.13 5.97
N CYS A 328 15.28 -23.86 5.02
CA CYS A 328 16.34 -23.37 4.15
C CYS A 328 16.11 -23.85 2.72
N TYR A 329 16.32 -22.99 1.72
CA TYR A 329 16.18 -23.39 0.31
C TYR A 329 17.13 -22.61 -0.60
N ILE A 330 17.33 -23.13 -1.81
CA ILE A 330 18.09 -22.48 -2.87
C ILE A 330 17.11 -22.00 -3.95
N ARG A 331 17.29 -20.74 -4.39
CA ARG A 331 16.63 -20.15 -5.56
C ARG A 331 17.60 -19.21 -6.24
N ASP A 332 17.77 -19.35 -7.55
CA ASP A 332 18.53 -18.42 -8.42
C ASP A 332 19.90 -18.04 -7.84
N ARG A 333 20.67 -19.06 -7.46
CA ARG A 333 22.00 -18.92 -6.84
C ARG A 333 22.03 -18.20 -5.49
N THR A 334 20.90 -18.17 -4.79
CA THR A 334 20.77 -17.57 -3.48
C THR A 334 20.23 -18.60 -2.50
N ILE A 335 20.90 -18.73 -1.36
CA ILE A 335 20.40 -19.50 -0.23
C ILE A 335 19.52 -18.57 0.60
N TYR A 336 18.34 -19.05 0.96
CA TYR A 336 17.40 -18.37 1.84
C TYR A 336 17.19 -19.22 3.08
N LEU A 337 17.23 -18.60 4.25
CA LEU A 337 17.09 -19.23 5.55
C LEU A 337 16.09 -18.43 6.39
N TYR A 338 15.09 -19.09 6.97
CA TYR A 338 14.07 -18.40 7.77
C TYR A 338 13.46 -19.31 8.82
N THR A 339 12.98 -18.72 9.91
CA THR A 339 12.22 -19.44 10.94
C THR A 339 10.84 -19.84 10.42
N SER A 340 10.40 -21.07 10.66
CA SER A 340 9.15 -21.65 10.09
C SER A 340 7.86 -20.91 10.47
N SER A 341 7.90 -20.01 11.46
CA SER A 341 6.75 -19.16 11.84
C SER A 341 6.62 -17.89 10.98
N HIS A 342 7.57 -17.64 10.07
CA HIS A 342 7.55 -16.49 9.17
C HIS A 342 6.93 -16.91 7.83
N ARG A 343 5.77 -16.33 7.49
CA ARG A 343 5.17 -16.52 6.16
C ARG A 343 6.02 -15.80 5.12
N PHE A 344 6.15 -16.41 3.94
CA PHE A 344 6.75 -15.83 2.75
C PHE A 344 5.93 -14.63 2.26
N HIS A 345 6.19 -13.43 2.80
CA HIS A 345 5.56 -12.21 2.26
C HIS A 345 6.52 -11.01 2.16
N ASP A 346 7.76 -11.09 2.69
CA ASP A 346 8.62 -9.90 2.87
C ASP A 346 9.62 -9.62 1.73
N PHE A 347 9.72 -10.49 0.72
CA PHE A 347 10.43 -10.19 -0.52
C PHE A 347 9.36 -10.02 -1.58
N GLY A 348 9.12 -8.80 -2.07
CA GLY A 348 8.19 -8.50 -3.17
C GLY A 348 8.55 -9.16 -4.51
N ASP A 349 9.32 -10.24 -4.47
CA ASP A 349 9.63 -11.12 -5.56
C ASP A 349 8.52 -12.19 -5.62
N THR A 350 7.78 -12.18 -6.72
CA THR A 350 6.91 -13.28 -7.12
C THR A 350 7.64 -14.63 -6.94
N PHE A 351 6.98 -15.62 -6.36
CA PHE A 351 7.64 -16.88 -5.99
C PHE A 351 8.07 -17.70 -7.22
N ASN A 352 9.32 -18.19 -7.18
CA ASN A 352 9.84 -19.24 -8.04
C ASN A 352 10.16 -20.46 -7.17
N TYR A 353 9.82 -21.66 -7.66
CA TYR A 353 9.97 -22.91 -6.93
C TYR A 353 11.45 -23.24 -6.65
N PRO A 354 11.81 -23.63 -5.41
CA PRO A 354 13.20 -23.80 -5.02
C PRO A 354 13.86 -24.99 -5.73
N ASP A 355 15.16 -24.85 -6.01
CA ASP A 355 16.01 -25.92 -6.56
C ASP A 355 16.23 -27.04 -5.54
N SER A 356 16.32 -26.67 -4.26
CA SER A 356 16.41 -27.59 -3.14
C SER A 356 15.87 -26.93 -1.88
N TRP A 357 15.40 -27.76 -0.95
CA TRP A 357 14.77 -27.34 0.28
C TRP A 357 15.12 -28.31 1.41
N THR A 358 15.26 -27.79 2.62
CA THR A 358 15.45 -28.56 3.84
C THR A 358 14.78 -27.87 5.02
N SER A 359 14.31 -28.66 5.97
CA SER A 359 13.70 -28.18 7.21
C SER A 359 14.27 -28.92 8.41
N THR A 360 14.30 -28.22 9.53
CA THR A 360 14.64 -28.79 10.84
C THR A 360 13.40 -29.25 11.60
N CYS A 361 12.20 -28.87 11.16
CA CYS A 361 10.94 -29.35 11.73
C CYS A 361 10.67 -30.80 11.27
N PRO A 362 10.44 -31.76 12.18
CA PRO A 362 10.31 -33.17 11.84
C PRO A 362 9.03 -33.51 11.06
N TYR A 363 7.98 -32.69 11.17
CA TYR A 363 6.69 -32.89 10.50
C TYR A 363 6.54 -32.05 9.24
N ASP A 364 7.55 -31.26 8.93
CA ASP A 364 7.52 -30.34 7.80
C ASP A 364 7.96 -31.06 6.53
N ASN A 365 7.23 -30.83 5.45
CA ASN A 365 7.44 -31.49 4.18
C ASN A 365 7.31 -30.48 3.05
N GLN A 366 7.73 -30.89 1.86
CA GLN A 366 7.73 -30.02 0.68
C GLN A 366 6.32 -29.54 0.30
N GLN A 367 5.26 -30.33 0.57
CA GLN A 367 3.88 -29.93 0.29
C GLN A 367 3.42 -28.82 1.24
N ASN A 368 3.74 -28.88 2.54
CA ASN A 368 3.44 -27.81 3.49
C ASN A 368 4.07 -26.49 3.06
N PHE A 369 5.30 -26.55 2.56
CA PHE A 369 5.98 -25.38 1.99
C PHE A 369 5.22 -24.83 0.78
N CYS A 370 4.75 -25.69 -0.12
CA CYS A 370 3.97 -25.27 -1.29
C CYS A 370 2.60 -24.69 -0.91
N ASP A 371 1.96 -25.23 0.13
CA ASP A 371 0.67 -24.76 0.63
C ASP A 371 0.77 -23.35 1.28
N ASN A 372 1.97 -22.90 1.65
CA ASN A 372 2.21 -21.55 2.17
C ASN A 372 2.46 -20.51 1.08
N ILE A 373 2.53 -20.90 -0.19
CA ILE A 373 2.73 -19.98 -1.32
C ILE A 373 1.39 -19.34 -1.70
N THR A 374 1.34 -18.01 -1.66
CA THR A 374 0.18 -17.21 -2.07
C THR A 374 0.40 -16.48 -3.39
N ASP A 375 1.65 -16.22 -3.78
CA ASP A 375 2.01 -15.38 -4.92
C ASP A 375 2.88 -16.15 -5.91
N VAL A 376 2.42 -16.36 -7.14
CA VAL A 376 3.15 -17.15 -8.15
C VAL A 376 3.48 -16.33 -9.40
N SER A 377 4.74 -16.39 -9.84
CA SER A 377 5.23 -15.74 -11.07
C SER A 377 4.98 -16.57 -12.32
N TYR A 378 4.93 -15.89 -13.47
CA TYR A 378 4.88 -16.54 -14.79
C TYR A 378 6.19 -17.28 -15.12
N GLU A 379 7.33 -16.82 -14.57
CA GLU A 379 8.65 -17.44 -14.77
C GLU A 379 8.69 -18.91 -14.36
N LEU A 380 7.88 -19.25 -13.35
CA LEU A 380 7.75 -20.61 -12.84
C LEU A 380 7.36 -21.61 -13.95
N PHE A 381 6.46 -21.19 -14.85
CA PHE A 381 5.89 -22.06 -15.89
C PHE A 381 6.62 -21.97 -17.24
N SER A 382 7.51 -20.99 -17.41
CA SER A 382 8.18 -20.75 -18.71
C SER A 382 9.53 -21.45 -18.85
N GLN A 383 10.26 -21.71 -17.76
CA GLN A 383 11.66 -22.15 -17.84
C GLN A 383 11.97 -23.52 -17.20
N ARG A 384 11.10 -24.08 -16.35
CA ARG A 384 11.44 -25.25 -15.53
C ARG A 384 10.39 -26.36 -15.61
N ARG A 385 10.84 -27.62 -15.66
CA ARG A 385 9.96 -28.78 -15.41
C ARG A 385 9.67 -28.85 -13.92
N ILE A 386 8.43 -28.57 -13.55
CA ILE A 386 7.99 -28.68 -12.16
C ILE A 386 7.67 -30.15 -11.90
N SER A 387 8.05 -30.67 -10.74
CA SER A 387 7.68 -32.05 -10.37
C SER A 387 6.15 -32.16 -10.31
N SER A 388 5.59 -33.21 -10.92
CA SER A 388 4.15 -33.49 -10.88
C SER A 388 3.61 -33.78 -9.47
N THR A 389 4.50 -33.98 -8.49
CA THR A 389 4.16 -34.17 -7.08
C THR A 389 3.85 -32.87 -6.34
N VAL A 390 4.10 -31.71 -6.97
CA VAL A 390 3.93 -30.39 -6.36
C VAL A 390 2.52 -29.90 -6.62
N SER A 391 1.84 -29.45 -5.57
CA SER A 391 0.53 -28.82 -5.67
C SER A 391 0.52 -27.51 -4.87
N MET A 392 0.04 -26.43 -5.47
CA MET A 392 -0.12 -25.11 -4.87
C MET A 392 -1.61 -24.77 -4.85
N ARG A 393 -2.23 -24.81 -3.67
CA ARG A 393 -3.70 -24.71 -3.52
C ARG A 393 -4.19 -23.37 -2.99
N ASN A 394 -3.29 -22.59 -2.40
CA ASN A 394 -3.62 -21.37 -1.65
C ASN A 394 -3.17 -20.09 -2.37
N ILE A 395 -3.11 -20.11 -3.70
CA ILE A 395 -2.67 -18.96 -4.49
C ILE A 395 -3.72 -17.85 -4.43
N GLU A 396 -3.28 -16.66 -4.03
CA GLU A 396 -4.04 -15.41 -3.94
C GLU A 396 -3.68 -14.46 -5.09
N HIS A 397 -2.43 -14.47 -5.55
CA HIS A 397 -1.94 -13.66 -6.66
C HIS A 397 -1.22 -14.55 -7.68
N LEU A 398 -1.58 -14.43 -8.95
CA LEU A 398 -1.02 -15.24 -10.02
C LEU A 398 -0.61 -14.35 -11.19
N SER A 399 0.62 -14.52 -11.66
CA SER A 399 1.08 -14.02 -12.96
C SER A 399 1.30 -15.19 -13.91
N ILE A 400 0.75 -15.12 -15.12
CA ILE A 400 0.91 -16.16 -16.14
C ILE A 400 1.18 -15.58 -17.52
N THR A 401 1.80 -16.40 -18.36
CA THR A 401 1.89 -16.17 -19.80
C THR A 401 0.91 -17.06 -20.55
N LEU A 402 0.35 -16.57 -21.65
CA LEU A 402 -0.44 -17.40 -22.58
C LEU A 402 0.41 -17.82 -23.79
N PRO A 403 0.25 -19.07 -24.31
CA PRO A 403 -0.66 -20.12 -23.84
C PRO A 403 -0.29 -20.70 -22.47
N ILE A 404 -1.30 -21.16 -21.72
CA ILE A 404 -1.10 -21.83 -20.43
C ILE A 404 -0.34 -23.14 -20.65
N ASN A 405 0.76 -23.34 -19.91
CA ASN A 405 1.54 -24.57 -19.92
C ASN A 405 0.68 -25.78 -19.49
N ASP A 406 0.81 -26.93 -20.16
CA ASP A 406 0.04 -28.15 -19.85
C ASP A 406 0.22 -28.63 -18.39
N GLN A 407 1.36 -28.34 -17.75
CA GLN A 407 1.61 -28.65 -16.34
C GLN A 407 0.92 -27.70 -15.36
N PHE A 408 0.38 -26.57 -15.82
CA PHE A 408 -0.20 -25.55 -14.95
C PHE A 408 -1.30 -26.13 -14.06
N TRP A 409 -2.22 -26.91 -14.63
CA TRP A 409 -3.37 -27.43 -13.88
C TRP A 409 -3.03 -28.56 -12.91
N SER A 410 -1.89 -29.24 -13.07
CA SER A 410 -1.41 -30.21 -12.07
C SER A 410 -0.75 -29.50 -10.89
N VAL A 411 0.01 -28.43 -11.17
CA VAL A 411 0.69 -27.63 -10.14
C VAL A 411 -0.31 -26.74 -9.40
N VAL A 412 -1.26 -26.13 -10.10
CA VAL A 412 -2.27 -25.22 -9.55
C VAL A 412 -3.67 -25.80 -9.80
N PRO A 413 -4.09 -26.79 -9.00
CA PRO A 413 -5.36 -27.49 -9.24
C PRO A 413 -6.60 -26.67 -8.85
N SER A 414 -6.44 -25.60 -8.06
CA SER A 414 -7.55 -24.79 -7.54
C SER A 414 -7.17 -23.31 -7.54
N LEU A 415 -8.09 -22.46 -8.02
CA LEU A 415 -7.98 -20.99 -8.02
C LEU A 415 -9.04 -20.32 -7.14
N ASN A 416 -9.65 -21.07 -6.21
CA ASN A 416 -10.72 -20.55 -5.34
C ASN A 416 -10.29 -19.39 -4.44
N ARG A 417 -8.99 -19.27 -4.13
CA ARG A 417 -8.46 -18.15 -3.33
C ARG A 417 -7.85 -17.04 -4.18
N LEU A 418 -7.86 -17.19 -5.51
CA LEU A 418 -7.22 -16.23 -6.39
C LEU A 418 -8.00 -14.92 -6.36
N HIS A 419 -7.34 -13.85 -5.91
CA HIS A 419 -7.87 -12.50 -5.84
C HIS A 419 -7.33 -11.60 -6.94
N SER A 420 -6.11 -11.85 -7.43
CA SER A 420 -5.47 -11.05 -8.47
C SER A 420 -4.82 -11.92 -9.53
N LEU A 421 -5.06 -11.57 -10.80
CA LEU A 421 -4.46 -12.23 -11.95
C LEU A 421 -3.76 -11.20 -12.85
N MET A 422 -2.50 -11.47 -13.18
CA MET A 422 -1.75 -10.77 -14.21
C MET A 422 -1.51 -11.69 -15.40
N ILE A 423 -1.82 -11.20 -16.59
CA ILE A 423 -1.65 -11.94 -17.85
C ILE A 423 -0.65 -11.19 -18.71
N LEU A 424 0.43 -11.89 -19.05
CA LEU A 424 1.45 -11.45 -19.98
C LEU A 424 1.24 -12.19 -21.31
N SER A 425 0.85 -11.48 -22.37
CA SER A 425 0.69 -12.12 -23.67
C SER A 425 0.82 -11.14 -24.82
N SER A 426 1.41 -11.59 -25.93
CA SER A 426 1.33 -10.90 -27.20
C SER A 426 0.01 -11.15 -27.93
N HIS A 427 -0.70 -12.26 -27.68
CA HIS A 427 -1.88 -12.67 -28.46
C HIS A 427 -2.98 -13.40 -27.62
N ILE A 428 -3.67 -12.67 -26.73
CA ILE A 428 -4.77 -13.16 -25.88
C ILE A 428 -5.96 -13.78 -26.66
N ASP A 429 -6.37 -13.22 -27.80
CA ASP A 429 -7.51 -13.64 -28.62
C ASP A 429 -7.42 -15.09 -29.06
N HIS A 430 -6.21 -15.57 -29.38
CA HIS A 430 -6.00 -16.97 -29.76
C HIS A 430 -6.26 -17.94 -28.61
N PHE A 431 -6.31 -17.44 -27.37
CA PHE A 431 -6.44 -18.24 -26.15
C PHE A 431 -7.67 -17.86 -25.32
N GLN A 432 -8.70 -17.25 -25.95
CA GLN A 432 -9.95 -16.87 -25.28
C GLN A 432 -10.58 -18.03 -24.48
N SER A 433 -10.57 -19.25 -25.05
CA SER A 433 -11.11 -20.44 -24.37
C SER A 433 -10.35 -20.82 -23.10
N GLN A 434 -9.02 -20.68 -23.11
CA GLN A 434 -8.18 -20.90 -21.94
C GLN A 434 -8.46 -19.84 -20.88
N LEU A 435 -8.60 -18.57 -21.29
CA LEU A 435 -8.89 -17.47 -20.40
C LEU A 435 -10.25 -17.63 -19.70
N GLN A 436 -11.30 -17.96 -20.45
CA GLN A 436 -12.62 -18.23 -19.87
C GLN A 436 -12.58 -19.43 -18.91
N THR A 437 -11.80 -20.47 -19.24
CA THR A 437 -11.59 -21.62 -18.34
C THR A 437 -10.96 -21.19 -17.03
N LEU A 438 -9.97 -20.29 -17.08
CA LEU A 438 -9.32 -19.74 -15.90
C LEU A 438 -10.30 -18.92 -15.06
N PHE A 439 -11.07 -18.03 -15.68
CA PHE A 439 -12.08 -17.22 -15.02
C PHE A 439 -13.16 -18.07 -14.34
N ASN A 440 -13.62 -19.13 -14.99
CA ASN A 440 -14.61 -20.05 -14.42
C ASN A 440 -14.08 -20.78 -13.17
N ARG A 441 -12.77 -20.98 -13.06
CA ARG A 441 -12.12 -21.64 -11.92
C ARG A 441 -11.70 -20.69 -10.82
N ALA A 442 -11.79 -19.37 -11.04
CA ALA A 442 -11.37 -18.32 -10.11
C ALA A 442 -12.57 -17.47 -9.67
N PRO A 443 -13.48 -18.01 -8.84
CA PRO A 443 -14.72 -17.34 -8.45
C PRO A 443 -14.51 -16.09 -7.59
N ASN A 444 -13.34 -15.92 -6.97
CA ASN A 444 -13.03 -14.79 -6.08
C ASN A 444 -12.05 -13.78 -6.72
N LEU A 445 -11.83 -13.89 -8.03
CA LEU A 445 -10.92 -13.02 -8.77
C LEU A 445 -11.48 -11.60 -8.84
N CYS A 446 -10.87 -10.68 -8.11
CA CYS A 446 -11.29 -9.29 -8.01
C CYS A 446 -10.52 -8.38 -8.99
N ARG A 447 -9.23 -8.66 -9.19
CA ARG A 447 -8.32 -7.82 -9.96
C ARG A 447 -7.77 -8.55 -11.18
N LEU A 448 -7.87 -7.92 -12.35
CA LEU A 448 -7.29 -8.38 -13.60
C LEU A 448 -6.33 -7.33 -14.17
N VAL A 449 -5.09 -7.75 -14.40
CA VAL A 449 -4.06 -6.97 -15.07
C VAL A 449 -3.73 -7.63 -16.40
N ILE A 450 -3.85 -6.85 -17.48
CA ILE A 450 -3.50 -7.29 -18.82
C ILE A 450 -2.30 -6.47 -19.29
N ASP A 451 -1.17 -7.15 -19.43
CA ASP A 451 0.07 -6.55 -19.87
C ASP A 451 0.46 -7.13 -21.25
N GLN A 452 0.45 -6.25 -22.25
CA GLN A 452 0.73 -6.59 -23.65
C GLN A 452 1.96 -5.80 -24.10
N ASN A 453 3.04 -6.54 -24.41
CA ASN A 453 4.31 -5.97 -24.84
C ASN A 453 4.31 -5.56 -26.32
N GLU A 454 3.49 -6.19 -27.17
CA GLU A 454 3.48 -5.94 -28.62
C GLU A 454 2.38 -4.94 -29.01
N SER A 455 2.64 -4.15 -30.06
CA SER A 455 1.76 -3.11 -30.61
C SER A 455 0.53 -3.65 -31.35
N SER A 456 0.21 -4.94 -31.21
CA SER A 456 -1.02 -5.51 -31.74
C SER A 456 -2.22 -4.91 -31.02
N HIS A 457 -3.26 -4.54 -31.77
CA HIS A 457 -4.53 -4.06 -31.21
C HIS A 457 -5.02 -4.97 -30.06
N PRO A 458 -5.42 -4.42 -28.91
CA PRO A 458 -5.99 -5.18 -27.83
C PRO A 458 -7.21 -5.88 -28.36
N GLN A 459 -7.23 -7.09 -27.88
CA GLN A 459 -7.82 -8.19 -28.55
C GLN A 459 -9.23 -8.27 -27.99
N MET A 460 -10.18 -7.76 -28.78
CA MET A 460 -11.56 -7.49 -28.38
C MET A 460 -12.29 -8.72 -27.80
N LEU A 461 -11.77 -9.93 -28.05
CA LEU A 461 -12.36 -11.16 -27.51
C LEU A 461 -12.14 -11.29 -26.00
N LEU A 462 -11.20 -10.56 -25.39
CA LEU A 462 -11.10 -10.43 -23.93
C LEU A 462 -12.44 -10.00 -23.33
N PHE A 463 -13.11 -9.03 -23.96
CA PHE A 463 -14.38 -8.48 -23.49
C PHE A 463 -15.58 -9.41 -23.73
N LYS A 464 -15.38 -10.52 -24.44
CA LYS A 464 -16.36 -11.62 -24.50
C LYS A 464 -16.25 -12.56 -23.30
N CYS A 465 -15.18 -12.47 -22.52
CA CYS A 465 -15.03 -13.28 -21.32
C CYS A 465 -15.91 -12.74 -20.19
N THR A 466 -16.32 -13.62 -19.29
CA THR A 466 -17.18 -13.30 -18.15
C THR A 466 -16.58 -13.81 -16.85
N ASN A 467 -16.63 -12.98 -15.81
CA ASN A 467 -16.35 -13.37 -14.44
C ASN A 467 -17.05 -12.35 -13.53
N ALA A 468 -18.05 -12.76 -12.76
CA ALA A 468 -18.88 -11.84 -11.99
C ALA A 468 -18.18 -11.15 -10.80
N SER A 469 -16.93 -11.51 -10.50
CA SER A 469 -16.19 -11.04 -9.32
C SER A 469 -15.13 -10.00 -9.66
N ILE A 470 -14.74 -9.86 -10.94
CA ILE A 470 -13.74 -8.88 -11.35
C ILE A 470 -14.33 -7.48 -11.18
N ARG A 471 -13.66 -6.62 -10.40
CA ARG A 471 -14.04 -5.23 -10.14
C ARG A 471 -12.94 -4.25 -10.51
N GLU A 472 -11.70 -4.72 -10.65
CA GLU A 472 -10.55 -3.88 -10.98
C GLU A 472 -9.93 -4.35 -12.31
N LEU A 473 -9.85 -3.44 -13.28
CA LEU A 473 -9.29 -3.70 -14.61
C LEU A 473 -8.09 -2.77 -14.87
N TYR A 474 -6.93 -3.38 -15.11
CA TYR A 474 -5.73 -2.67 -15.51
C TYR A 474 -5.37 -3.05 -16.95
N LEU A 475 -5.64 -2.12 -17.87
CA LEU A 475 -5.53 -2.25 -19.33
C LEU A 475 -4.52 -1.25 -19.93
N LYS A 476 -3.61 -0.70 -19.11
CA LYS A 476 -2.53 0.19 -19.59
C LYS A 476 -1.48 -0.63 -20.35
N CYS A 477 -1.75 -0.90 -21.63
CA CYS A 477 -0.80 -1.54 -22.52
C CYS A 477 0.19 -0.50 -23.05
N HIS A 478 1.50 -0.81 -23.03
CA HIS A 478 2.56 0.15 -23.36
C HIS A 478 2.45 0.76 -24.76
N ASN A 479 1.82 0.07 -25.71
CA ASN A 479 1.78 0.45 -27.12
C ASN A 479 0.37 0.56 -27.70
N HIS A 480 -0.67 0.62 -26.87
CA HIS A 480 -2.03 0.76 -27.37
C HIS A 480 -2.83 1.82 -26.62
N ASN A 481 -3.63 2.57 -27.40
CA ASN A 481 -4.61 3.52 -26.94
C ASN A 481 -5.98 3.08 -27.46
N PHE A 482 -6.94 2.88 -26.55
CA PHE A 482 -8.29 2.44 -26.87
C PHE A 482 -9.03 3.52 -27.64
N SER A 483 -9.54 3.16 -28.81
CA SER A 483 -10.44 3.98 -29.61
C SER A 483 -11.82 4.10 -28.95
N GLN A 484 -12.63 5.02 -29.46
CA GLN A 484 -14.01 5.20 -29.02
C GLN A 484 -14.84 3.90 -29.14
N GLN A 485 -14.71 3.20 -30.27
CA GLN A 485 -15.42 1.95 -30.51
C GLN A 485 -14.99 0.85 -29.52
N GLU A 486 -13.70 0.78 -29.17
CA GLU A 486 -13.22 -0.20 -28.20
C GLU A 486 -13.72 0.12 -26.78
N CYS A 487 -13.82 1.41 -26.43
CA CYS A 487 -14.41 1.85 -25.17
C CYS A 487 -15.90 1.50 -25.09
N GLU A 488 -16.67 1.67 -26.17
CA GLU A 488 -18.07 1.25 -26.26
C GLU A 488 -18.25 -0.24 -26.00
N ILE A 489 -17.38 -1.06 -26.59
CA ILE A 489 -17.42 -2.51 -26.38
C ILE A 489 -17.04 -2.87 -24.94
N LEU A 490 -16.04 -2.20 -24.35
CA LEU A 490 -15.68 -2.40 -22.95
C LEU A 490 -16.86 -2.08 -22.03
N VAL A 491 -17.51 -0.92 -22.21
CA VAL A 491 -18.67 -0.48 -21.41
C VAL A 491 -19.79 -1.53 -21.42
N HIS A 492 -20.07 -2.11 -22.57
CA HIS A 492 -21.14 -3.11 -22.73
C HIS A 492 -20.71 -4.54 -22.40
N SER A 493 -19.45 -4.78 -22.09
CA SER A 493 -18.95 -6.09 -21.73
C SER A 493 -19.33 -6.50 -20.30
N SER A 494 -19.31 -7.82 -20.04
CA SER A 494 -19.48 -8.33 -18.67
C SER A 494 -18.42 -7.80 -17.71
N LEU A 495 -17.20 -7.54 -18.19
CA LEU A 495 -16.12 -7.02 -17.35
C LEU A 495 -16.31 -5.52 -17.07
N GLY A 496 -16.70 -4.73 -18.07
CA GLY A 496 -16.87 -3.28 -17.91
C GLY A 496 -18.09 -2.90 -17.09
N THR A 497 -19.23 -3.59 -17.26
CA THR A 497 -20.49 -3.27 -16.55
C THR A 497 -20.38 -3.31 -15.03
N GLN A 498 -19.49 -4.15 -14.50
CA GLN A 498 -19.26 -4.34 -13.07
C GLN A 498 -17.96 -3.70 -12.58
N CYS A 499 -17.17 -3.11 -13.48
CA CYS A 499 -15.87 -2.54 -13.15
C CYS A 499 -16.05 -1.31 -12.24
N GLU A 500 -15.33 -1.29 -11.14
CA GLU A 500 -15.29 -0.19 -10.17
C GLU A 500 -14.02 0.65 -10.35
N GLU A 501 -12.90 0.02 -10.72
CA GLU A 501 -11.62 0.71 -10.92
C GLU A 501 -11.03 0.34 -12.28
N LEU A 502 -10.82 1.36 -13.12
CA LEU A 502 -10.27 1.19 -14.45
C LEU A 502 -8.96 1.96 -14.61
N SER A 503 -7.93 1.28 -15.10
CA SER A 503 -6.68 1.92 -15.56
C SER A 503 -6.53 1.63 -17.05
N ILE A 504 -6.49 2.67 -17.90
CA ILE A 504 -6.60 2.51 -19.37
C ILE A 504 -5.89 3.63 -20.12
N ASN A 505 -5.41 3.34 -21.33
CA ASN A 505 -4.93 4.36 -22.27
C ASN A 505 -5.99 4.58 -23.35
N VAL A 506 -6.34 5.82 -23.69
CA VAL A 506 -7.38 6.13 -24.68
C VAL A 506 -6.85 7.05 -25.77
N VAL A 507 -7.43 6.94 -26.96
CA VAL A 507 -7.08 7.81 -28.10
C VAL A 507 -7.59 9.21 -27.82
N SER A 508 -8.87 9.38 -27.49
CA SER A 508 -9.52 10.68 -27.40
C SER A 508 -10.09 10.98 -26.01
N TYR A 509 -10.30 12.26 -25.73
CA TYR A 509 -10.86 12.71 -24.46
C TYR A 509 -12.38 12.45 -24.38
N GLU A 510 -13.07 12.31 -25.53
CA GLU A 510 -14.46 11.88 -25.59
C GLU A 510 -14.64 10.47 -25.05
N SER A 511 -13.66 9.58 -25.30
CA SER A 511 -13.64 8.24 -24.68
C SER A 511 -13.64 8.31 -23.15
N ILE A 512 -12.94 9.28 -22.55
CA ILE A 512 -12.91 9.46 -21.10
C ILE A 512 -14.32 9.80 -20.58
N VAL A 513 -14.97 10.79 -21.20
CA VAL A 513 -16.34 11.19 -20.82
C VAL A 513 -17.31 10.04 -21.00
N TYR A 514 -17.22 9.35 -22.14
CA TYR A 514 -18.06 8.21 -22.44
C TYR A 514 -17.92 7.09 -21.40
N LEU A 515 -16.68 6.75 -20.99
CA LEU A 515 -16.44 5.75 -19.94
C LEU A 515 -17.05 6.19 -18.60
N VAL A 516 -16.82 7.43 -18.17
CA VAL A 516 -17.35 7.95 -16.89
C VAL A 516 -18.88 7.99 -16.87
N GLU A 517 -19.52 8.32 -17.99
CA GLU A 517 -20.99 8.42 -18.07
C GLU A 517 -21.68 7.06 -18.16
N ASN A 518 -21.04 6.05 -18.78
CA ASN A 518 -21.70 4.78 -19.09
C ASN A 518 -21.26 3.60 -18.20
N MET A 519 -20.13 3.69 -17.50
CA MET A 519 -19.72 2.67 -16.53
C MET A 519 -20.32 2.97 -15.15
N ILE A 520 -21.54 2.50 -14.91
CA ILE A 520 -22.36 2.85 -13.73
C ILE A 520 -21.73 2.56 -12.36
N ASN A 521 -20.80 1.61 -12.30
CA ASN A 521 -20.14 1.20 -11.04
C ASN A 521 -18.76 1.84 -10.88
N LEU A 522 -18.28 2.59 -11.88
CA LEU A 522 -16.94 3.15 -11.88
C LEU A 522 -16.80 4.21 -10.77
N ARG A 523 -15.88 3.97 -9.84
CA ARG A 523 -15.52 4.89 -8.75
C ARG A 523 -14.16 5.56 -8.97
N SER A 524 -13.29 4.95 -9.76
CA SER A 524 -11.94 5.43 -10.04
C SER A 524 -11.55 5.16 -11.49
N LEU A 525 -10.95 6.16 -12.15
CA LEU A 525 -10.39 6.05 -13.49
C LEU A 525 -8.97 6.64 -13.53
N ASP A 526 -7.99 5.80 -13.85
CA ASP A 526 -6.60 6.17 -14.09
C ASP A 526 -6.30 6.10 -15.59
N VAL A 527 -6.35 7.25 -16.26
CA VAL A 527 -6.37 7.31 -17.73
C VAL A 527 -5.18 8.08 -18.29
N GLN A 528 -4.64 7.62 -19.42
CA GLN A 528 -3.70 8.38 -20.25
C GLN A 528 -4.34 8.63 -21.62
N CYS A 529 -4.33 9.88 -22.10
CA CYS A 529 -4.93 10.26 -23.37
C CYS A 529 -3.83 10.63 -24.37
N HIS A 530 -3.86 10.05 -25.56
CA HIS A 530 -2.83 10.30 -26.57
C HIS A 530 -3.13 11.51 -27.46
N ASN A 531 -4.41 11.81 -27.73
CA ASN A 531 -4.76 12.98 -28.54
C ASN A 531 -4.33 14.26 -27.81
N GLU A 532 -3.45 15.02 -28.45
CA GLU A 532 -3.14 16.37 -28.03
C GLU A 532 -4.38 17.25 -28.23
N ILE A 533 -4.85 17.89 -27.17
CA ILE A 533 -5.79 19.00 -27.32
C ILE A 533 -5.01 20.12 -27.98
N THR A 534 -5.16 20.24 -29.30
CA THR A 534 -4.55 21.34 -30.04
C THR A 534 -5.04 22.67 -29.47
N ARG A 535 -4.15 23.65 -29.42
CA ARG A 535 -4.45 24.99 -28.89
C ARG A 535 -5.70 25.58 -29.53
N GLU A 536 -5.87 25.39 -30.82
CA GLU A 536 -7.01 25.88 -31.59
C GLU A 536 -8.33 25.26 -31.14
N HIS A 537 -8.33 23.95 -30.84
CA HIS A 537 -9.50 23.26 -30.30
C HIS A 537 -9.84 23.76 -28.89
N PHE A 538 -8.85 23.90 -28.00
CA PHE A 538 -9.09 24.45 -26.66
C PHE A 538 -9.68 25.87 -26.72
N LEU A 539 -9.15 26.72 -27.60
CA LEU A 539 -9.62 28.09 -27.78
C LEU A 539 -11.01 28.16 -28.43
N SER A 540 -11.37 27.24 -29.33
CA SER A 540 -12.71 27.20 -29.92
C SER A 540 -13.78 26.83 -28.89
N ILE A 541 -13.48 25.89 -27.99
CA ILE A 541 -14.37 25.52 -26.87
C ILE A 541 -14.55 26.67 -25.90
N LYS A 542 -13.45 27.35 -25.54
CA LYS A 542 -13.50 28.55 -24.67
C LYS A 542 -14.37 29.65 -25.29
N LYS A 543 -14.22 29.92 -26.59
CA LYS A 543 -15.03 30.89 -27.33
C LYS A 543 -16.51 30.50 -27.41
N HIS A 544 -16.82 29.22 -27.58
CA HIS A 544 -18.21 28.75 -27.58
C HIS A 544 -18.89 28.90 -26.20
N HIS A 545 -18.15 28.69 -25.11
CA HIS A 545 -18.66 28.92 -23.77
C HIS A 545 -18.78 30.41 -23.41
N GLU A 546 -17.89 31.26 -23.92
CA GLU A 546 -17.97 32.72 -23.74
C GLU A 546 -19.11 33.35 -24.57
N GLY A 547 -19.52 32.72 -25.67
CA GLY A 547 -20.65 33.16 -26.52
C GLY A 547 -22.04 32.76 -26.02
N SER A 548 -22.16 31.84 -25.06
CA SER A 548 -23.45 31.32 -24.55
C SER A 548 -23.81 31.89 -23.15
N HIS A 549 -24.37 33.10 -23.14
CA HIS A 549 -25.14 33.80 -22.08
C HIS A 549 -24.60 33.93 -20.61
N ASN A 550 -24.28 35.20 -20.25
CA ASN A 550 -24.64 36.01 -19.05
C ASN A 550 -24.78 35.44 -17.61
N GLY A 551 -24.40 34.20 -17.31
CA GLY A 551 -24.49 33.63 -15.95
C GLY A 551 -23.19 33.55 -15.12
N HIS A 552 -22.05 34.04 -15.62
CA HIS A 552 -20.72 33.54 -15.19
C HIS A 552 -19.75 34.51 -14.49
N LEU A 553 -20.25 35.37 -13.61
CA LEU A 553 -19.35 36.05 -12.65
C LEU A 553 -18.88 35.11 -11.52
N LEU A 554 -19.64 34.06 -11.19
CA LEU A 554 -19.34 33.13 -10.09
C LEU A 554 -18.32 32.04 -10.47
N LYS A 555 -18.33 31.55 -11.72
CA LYS A 555 -17.35 30.55 -12.21
C LYS A 555 -15.97 31.15 -12.45
N LYS A 556 -15.87 32.40 -12.94
CA LYS A 556 -14.59 33.09 -13.14
C LYS A 556 -13.83 33.33 -11.83
N LYS A 557 -14.56 33.60 -10.73
CA LYS A 557 -13.98 33.69 -9.37
C LYS A 557 -13.54 32.33 -8.81
N LYS A 558 -14.28 31.24 -9.07
CA LYS A 558 -13.88 29.88 -8.69
C LYS A 558 -12.63 29.42 -9.45
N LEU A 559 -12.56 29.69 -10.76
CA LEU A 559 -11.40 29.37 -11.62
C LEU A 559 -10.13 30.14 -11.19
N SER A 560 -10.25 31.45 -10.96
CA SER A 560 -9.13 32.26 -10.46
C SER A 560 -8.65 31.81 -9.07
N LYS A 561 -9.58 31.39 -8.19
CA LYS A 561 -9.24 30.85 -6.86
C LYS A 561 -8.60 29.46 -6.94
N TRP A 562 -9.05 28.61 -7.86
CA TRP A 562 -8.48 27.28 -8.09
C TRP A 562 -7.05 27.37 -8.65
N LEU A 563 -6.83 28.18 -9.69
CA LEU A 563 -5.51 28.43 -10.29
C LEU A 563 -4.51 28.95 -9.25
N LYS A 564 -4.92 29.92 -8.41
CA LYS A 564 -4.08 30.44 -7.32
C LYS A 564 -3.73 29.41 -6.24
N ASN A 565 -4.61 28.43 -6.01
CA ASN A 565 -4.41 27.44 -4.95
C ASN A 565 -3.62 26.21 -5.42
N HIS A 566 -3.64 25.88 -6.72
CA HIS A 566 -3.08 24.61 -7.23
C HIS A 566 -1.88 24.82 -8.18
N LEU A 567 -1.70 26.01 -8.75
CA LEU A 567 -0.48 26.41 -9.44
C LEU A 567 0.37 27.29 -8.51
N LYS A 568 0.93 26.72 -7.44
CA LYS A 568 2.06 27.36 -6.74
C LYS A 568 3.30 27.20 -7.61
N ILE A 569 3.40 28.00 -8.67
CA ILE A 569 4.71 28.37 -9.20
C ILE A 569 5.34 29.26 -8.12
N VAL A 570 6.53 28.88 -7.69
CA VAL A 570 7.36 29.67 -6.76
C VAL A 570 7.70 30.98 -7.44
N ASP A 571 6.98 32.06 -7.13
CA ASP A 571 7.40 33.41 -7.46
C ASP A 571 7.96 34.09 -6.20
N CYS A 572 9.29 34.11 -6.11
CA CYS A 572 9.95 35.19 -5.40
C CYS A 572 9.74 36.48 -6.22
N THR A 573 9.10 37.46 -5.59
CA THR A 573 8.90 38.88 -5.97
C THR A 573 7.57 39.26 -6.67
N GLY A 574 6.64 39.79 -5.87
CA GLY A 574 6.05 41.12 -6.06
C GLY A 574 5.05 41.42 -7.20
N SER A 575 3.76 41.42 -6.83
CA SER A 575 2.67 42.33 -7.29
C SER A 575 1.76 41.88 -8.46
N PRO A 576 0.46 42.26 -8.46
CA PRO A 576 -0.61 41.51 -9.11
C PRO A 576 -1.14 42.16 -10.39
N HIS A 577 -1.12 41.43 -11.51
CA HIS A 577 -2.11 41.52 -12.60
C HIS A 577 -1.96 40.27 -13.48
N LEU A 578 -2.93 39.35 -13.40
CA LEU A 578 -3.06 38.21 -14.33
C LEU A 578 -3.35 38.77 -15.73
N LYS A 579 -2.32 38.81 -16.59
CA LYS A 579 -2.45 39.08 -18.04
C LYS A 579 -2.88 37.80 -18.75
N ASN A 580 -3.51 37.93 -19.91
CA ASN A 580 -3.94 36.85 -20.83
C ASN A 580 -2.77 36.01 -21.43
N GLY A 581 -1.62 35.92 -20.75
CA GLY A 581 -0.41 35.23 -21.22
C GLY A 581 -0.16 33.84 -20.61
N ASP A 582 -0.89 33.44 -19.57
CA ASP A 582 -0.61 32.18 -18.84
C ASP A 582 -1.08 30.91 -19.59
N ASP A 583 -1.94 31.05 -20.61
CA ASP A 583 -2.43 29.92 -21.42
C ASP A 583 -1.33 29.33 -22.35
N GLU A 584 -0.23 30.07 -22.59
CA GLU A 584 0.86 29.63 -23.49
C GLU A 584 1.74 28.54 -22.88
N ASN A 585 1.81 28.44 -21.55
CA ASN A 585 2.68 27.49 -20.85
C ASN A 585 1.94 26.29 -20.22
N MET A 586 0.63 26.18 -20.41
CA MET A 586 -0.13 25.01 -19.90
C MET A 586 0.25 23.73 -20.64
N SER A 587 0.55 22.67 -19.90
CA SER A 587 0.78 21.36 -20.50
C SER A 587 -0.51 20.80 -21.11
N ASN A 588 -0.39 19.85 -22.05
CA ASN A 588 -1.55 19.16 -22.64
C ASN A 588 -2.44 18.51 -21.57
N THR A 589 -1.84 17.94 -20.51
CA THR A 589 -2.56 17.37 -19.37
C THR A 589 -3.39 18.43 -18.64
N ASP A 590 -2.86 19.64 -18.44
CA ASP A 590 -3.60 20.71 -17.74
C ASP A 590 -4.80 21.21 -18.56
N ARG A 591 -4.63 21.30 -19.89
CA ARG A 591 -5.74 21.63 -20.81
C ARG A 591 -6.82 20.56 -20.78
N LEU A 592 -6.44 19.28 -20.72
CA LEU A 592 -7.37 18.16 -20.61
C LEU A 592 -8.11 18.16 -19.27
N ILE A 593 -7.42 18.39 -18.15
CA ILE A 593 -8.05 18.52 -16.83
C ILE A 593 -9.09 19.64 -16.85
N HIS A 594 -8.75 20.81 -17.40
CA HIS A 594 -9.70 21.92 -17.52
C HIS A 594 -10.90 21.55 -18.40
N TRP A 595 -10.66 20.90 -19.54
CA TRP A 595 -11.72 20.46 -20.45
C TRP A 595 -12.67 19.46 -19.78
N LEU A 596 -12.13 18.48 -19.04
CA LEU A 596 -12.91 17.48 -18.33
C LEU A 596 -13.73 18.09 -17.18
N HIS A 597 -13.22 19.10 -16.48
CA HIS A 597 -13.98 19.79 -15.42
C HIS A 597 -15.29 20.43 -15.91
N ASP A 598 -15.35 20.85 -17.18
CA ASP A 598 -16.57 21.44 -17.76
C ASP A 598 -17.57 20.38 -18.26
N ARG A 599 -17.13 19.12 -18.42
CA ARG A 599 -17.90 18.05 -19.07
C ARG A 599 -18.29 16.90 -18.15
N LEU A 600 -17.47 16.59 -17.15
CA LEU A 600 -17.77 15.56 -16.16
C LEU A 600 -18.69 16.10 -15.06
N PRO A 601 -19.41 15.22 -14.33
CA PRO A 601 -20.24 15.62 -13.21
C PRO A 601 -19.44 16.49 -12.23
N SER A 602 -20.04 17.60 -11.77
CA SER A 602 -19.42 18.50 -10.77
C SER A 602 -18.98 17.81 -9.48
N ARG A 603 -19.39 16.56 -9.29
CA ARG A 603 -19.03 15.70 -8.18
C ARG A 603 -17.71 14.97 -8.37
N SER A 604 -17.09 14.93 -9.55
CA SER A 604 -15.80 14.23 -9.73
C SER A 604 -14.61 15.09 -9.32
N ILE A 605 -13.55 14.47 -8.80
CA ILE A 605 -12.21 15.09 -8.70
C ILE A 605 -11.37 14.61 -9.86
N ILE A 606 -10.63 15.53 -10.47
CA ILE A 606 -9.74 15.26 -11.59
C ILE A 606 -8.38 15.85 -11.23
N VAL A 607 -7.35 15.02 -11.17
CA VAL A 607 -5.97 15.48 -10.89
C VAL A 607 -4.98 14.80 -11.82
N ARG A 608 -3.79 15.40 -11.93
CA ARG A 608 -2.66 14.74 -12.57
C ARG A 608 -2.19 13.56 -11.72
N ASN A 609 -1.86 12.45 -12.37
CA ASN A 609 -1.20 11.33 -11.72
C ASN A 609 0.23 11.76 -11.32
N PRO A 610 0.60 11.76 -10.02
CA PRO A 610 1.92 12.22 -9.58
C PRO A 610 3.05 11.29 -10.03
N THR A 611 2.75 10.02 -10.29
CA THR A 611 3.72 9.01 -10.73
C THR A 611 3.95 9.06 -12.23
N PHE A 612 2.90 9.36 -13.01
CA PHE A 612 2.94 9.38 -14.47
C PHE A 612 2.42 10.73 -14.99
N SER A 613 3.34 11.61 -15.40
CA SER A 613 3.03 13.00 -15.76
C SER A 613 2.01 13.18 -16.90
N GLN A 614 1.81 12.13 -17.73
CA GLN A 614 0.86 12.11 -18.84
C GLN A 614 -0.49 11.49 -18.48
N SER A 615 -0.66 11.00 -17.25
CA SER A 615 -1.89 10.35 -16.81
C SER A 615 -2.70 11.25 -15.87
N ILE A 616 -4.01 11.06 -15.89
CA ILE A 616 -5.01 11.76 -15.08
C ILE A 616 -5.73 10.74 -14.22
N LEU A 617 -5.97 11.09 -12.97
CA LEU A 617 -6.79 10.34 -12.03
C LEU A 617 -8.13 11.03 -11.88
N ILE A 618 -9.21 10.26 -11.99
CA ILE A 618 -10.58 10.73 -11.82
C ILE A 618 -11.24 9.93 -10.70
N TRP A 619 -11.66 10.63 -9.64
CA TRP A 619 -12.44 10.08 -8.54
C TRP A 619 -13.90 10.45 -8.71
N ILE A 620 -14.77 9.44 -8.82
CA ILE A 620 -16.16 9.59 -9.26
C ILE A 620 -17.11 9.54 -8.06
#